data_AF-D8RBT5-F1
#
_entry.id   AF-D8RBT5-F1
#
_cell.length_a   1.000
_cell.length_b   1.000
_cell.length_c   1.000
_cell.angle_alpha   90.00
_cell.angle_beta   90.00
_cell.angle_gamma   90.00
#
_symmetry.space_group_name_H-M   'P 1'
#
loop_
_entity.id
_entity.type
_entity.pdbx_description
1 polymer ?
#
loop_
_entity_poly.entity_id
_entity_poly.type
_entity_poly.pdbx_seq_one_letter_code
_entity_poly.pdbx_strand_id
1 'polypeptide(L)' 'FMLYMQLDCNLIFFEGKTILWSTNTQNKGKNCFLRIQIDGNLVLYDGNLKALWSNN' A
#
# COMPACT_ATOMS: atom_id res chain seq x y z
N PHE A 1 -9.67 1.44 -13.90
CA PHE A 1 -8.73 1.75 -12.81
C PHE A 1 -8.67 0.60 -11.82
N MET A 2 -7.48 0.27 -11.33
CA MET A 2 -7.28 -0.72 -10.26
C MET A 2 -6.29 -0.21 -9.22
N LEU A 3 -6.58 -0.50 -7.96
CA LEU A 3 -5.66 -0.40 -6.84
C LEU A 3 -5.22 -1.81 -6.47
N TYR A 4 -3.92 -2.08 -6.47
CA TYR A 4 -3.40 -3.44 -6.27
C TYR A 4 -2.24 -3.44 -5.28
N MET A 5 -2.36 -4.29 -4.25
CA MET A 5 -1.33 -4.55 -3.27
C MET A 5 -0.39 -5.64 -3.80
N GLN A 6 0.81 -5.25 -4.24
CA GLN A 6 1.80 -6.19 -4.77
C GLN A 6 2.44 -7.02 -3.64
N LEU A 7 2.98 -8.20 -4.00
CA LEU A 7 3.65 -9.11 -3.05
C LEU A 7 4.92 -8.53 -2.42
N ASP A 8 5.56 -7.57 -3.10
CA ASP A 8 6.73 -6.85 -2.60
C ASP A 8 6.36 -5.69 -1.65
N CYS A 9 5.11 -5.60 -1.22
CA CYS A 9 4.60 -4.55 -0.36
C CYS A 9 4.50 -3.15 -1.01
N ASN A 10 4.47 -3.05 -2.33
CA ASN A 10 4.15 -1.80 -3.02
C ASN A 10 2.67 -1.73 -3.43
N LEU A 11 1.96 -0.68 -3.00
CA LEU A 11 0.58 -0.43 -3.41
C LEU A 11 0.61 0.45 -4.66
N ILE A 12 0.06 -0.06 -5.76
CA ILE A 12 0.02 0.66 -7.04
C ILE A 12 -1.40 1.01 -7.43
N PHE A 13 -1.57 2.19 -8.03
CA PHE A 13 -2.78 2.59 -8.74
C PHE A 13 -2.48 2.67 -10.23
N PHE A 14 -3.24 1.96 -11.06
CA PHE A 14 -2.97 1.83 -12.48
C PHE A 14 -4.22 1.79 -13.35
N GLU A 15 -4.02 2.14 -14.62
CA GLU A 15 -5.01 2.06 -15.69
C GLU A 15 -4.44 1.24 -16.85
N GLY A 16 -5.09 0.12 -17.19
CA GLY A 16 -4.57 -0.81 -18.19
C GLY A 16 -3.20 -1.36 -17.80
N LYS A 17 -2.14 -0.88 -18.46
CA LYS A 17 -0.74 -1.22 -18.18
C LYS A 17 0.07 -0.06 -17.57
N THR A 18 -0.54 1.11 -17.43
CA THR A 18 0.14 2.33 -16.98
C THR A 18 -0.02 2.51 -15.49
N ILE A 19 1.09 2.51 -14.75
CA ILE A 19 1.11 2.87 -13.33
C ILE A 19 0.97 4.39 -13.24
N LEU A 20 -0.06 4.85 -12.54
CA LEU A 20 -0.37 6.26 -12.34
C LEU A 20 0.23 6.78 -11.02
N TRP A 21 0.31 5.93 -10.00
CA TRP A 21 0.84 6.26 -8.67
C TRP A 21 1.31 5.02 -7.90
N SER A 22 2.24 5.19 -6.95
CA SER A 22 2.61 4.15 -5.98
C SER A 22 3.03 4.70 -4.62
N THR A 23 2.90 3.88 -3.57
CA THR A 23 3.40 4.18 -2.20
C THR A 23 4.92 4.18 -2.09
N ASN A 24 5.64 3.61 -3.07
CA ASN A 24 7.09 3.41 -3.03
C ASN A 24 7.55 2.65 -1.76
N THR A 25 6.82 1.58 -1.42
CA THR A 25 7.08 0.74 -0.24
C THR A 25 7.61 -0.65 -0.58
N GLN A 26 8.05 -0.85 -1.84
CA GLN A 26 8.64 -2.09 -2.30
C GLN A 26 9.77 -2.55 -1.38
N ASN A 27 9.75 -3.84 -1.02
CA ASN A 27 10.70 -4.53 -0.17
C ASN A 27 10.88 -3.94 1.25
N LYS A 28 9.95 -3.09 1.72
CA LYS A 28 9.99 -2.53 3.09
C LYS A 28 9.33 -3.42 4.15
N GLY A 29 8.67 -4.51 3.75
CA GLY A 29 7.98 -5.44 4.63
C GLY A 29 7.62 -6.76 3.94
N LYS A 30 6.79 -7.58 4.60
CA LYS A 30 6.22 -8.84 4.07
C LYS A 30 4.76 -8.95 4.49
N ASN A 31 3.96 -9.69 3.72
CA ASN A 31 2.53 -9.93 4.00
C ASN A 31 1.75 -8.63 4.22
N CYS A 32 2.01 -7.62 3.37
CA CYS A 32 1.47 -6.29 3.58
C CYS A 32 0.00 -6.19 3.23
N PHE A 33 -0.70 -5.32 3.94
CA PHE A 33 -2.11 -5.05 3.76
C PHE A 33 -2.43 -3.58 4.00
N LEU A 34 -3.51 -3.13 3.37
CA LEU A 34 -4.03 -1.77 3.49
C LEU A 34 -5.19 -1.76 4.49
N ARG A 35 -5.21 -0.79 5.40
CA ARG A 35 -6.28 -0.63 6.41
C ARG A 35 -6.72 0.82 6.52
N ILE A 36 -8.03 1.04 6.53
CA ILE A 36 -8.64 2.30 6.96
C ILE A 36 -8.80 2.24 8.48
N GLN A 37 -8.21 3.20 9.17
CA GLN A 37 -8.34 3.39 10.62
C GLN A 37 -9.61 4.18 10.96
N ILE A 38 -9.99 4.19 12.24
CA ILE A 38 -11.23 4.84 12.71
C ILE A 38 -11.20 6.37 12.56
N ASP A 39 -10.01 6.95 12.55
CA ASP A 39 -9.76 8.38 12.34
C ASP A 39 -9.77 8.77 10.85
N GLY A 40 -10.03 7.82 9.95
CA GLY A 40 -10.04 8.03 8.50
C GLY A 40 -8.66 7.95 7.84
N ASN A 41 -7.60 7.65 8.60
CA ASN A 41 -6.27 7.46 8.04
C ASN A 41 -6.17 6.13 7.29
N LEU A 42 -5.64 6.18 6.08
CA LEU A 42 -5.36 5.02 5.23
C LEU A 42 -3.89 4.64 5.41
N VAL A 43 -3.66 3.49 6.04
CA VAL A 43 -2.32 3.05 6.44
C VAL A 43 -1.97 1.72 5.79
N LEU A 44 -0.77 1.64 5.22
CA LEU A 44 -0.17 0.41 4.74
C LEU A 44 0.67 -0.21 5.85
N TYR A 45 0.34 -1.44 6.23
CA TYR A 45 1.04 -2.20 7.25
C TYR A 45 1.76 -3.40 6.66
N ASP A 46 2.85 -3.82 7.30
CA ASP A 46 3.38 -5.18 7.12
C ASP A 46 2.68 -6.20 8.03
N GLY A 47 3.01 -7.48 7.86
CA GLY A 47 2.45 -8.57 8.65
C GLY A 47 2.78 -8.51 10.16
N ASN A 48 3.74 -7.68 10.57
CA ASN A 48 4.08 -7.43 11.97
C ASN A 48 3.39 -6.17 12.52
N LEU A 49 2.42 -5.61 11.79
CA LEU A 49 1.72 -4.37 12.13
C LEU A 49 2.62 -3.12 12.13
N LYS A 50 3.79 -3.16 11.47
CA LYS A 50 4.62 -1.97 11.26
C LYS A 50 3.99 -1.11 10.16
N ALA A 51 3.73 0.16 10.46
CA ALA A 51 3.30 1.12 9.45
C ALA A 51 4.43 1.41 8.46
N LEU A 52 4.17 1.23 7.18
CA LEU A 52 5.12 1.48 6.09
C LEU A 52 4.80 2.79 5.33
N TRP A 53 3.54 3.20 5.30
CA TRP A 53 3.06 4.42 4.65
C TRP A 53 1.69 4.84 5.20
N SER A 54 1.41 6.14 5.20
CA SER A 54 0.10 6.75 5.49
C SER A 54 -0.23 7.83 4.47
N ASN A 55 -1.52 8.16 4.31
CA ASN A 55 -1.95 9.26 3.45
C ASN A 55 -1.77 10.66 4.09
N ASN A 56 -1.36 10.71 5.36
CA ASN A 56 -0.92 11.90 6.08
C ASN A 56 0.61 11.93 6.18
#